data_AF-A0A6N3XB44-F1
#
_entry.id   AF-A0A6N3XB44-F1
#
_cell.length_a   1.000
_cell.length_b   1.000
_cell.length_c   1.000
_cell.angle_alpha   90.00
_cell.angle_beta   90.00
_cell.angle_gamma   90.00
#
_symmetry.space_group_name_H-M   'P 1'
#
loop_
_entity.id
_entity.type
_entity.pdbx_description
1 polymer ?
#
loop_
_entity_poly.entity_id
_entity_poly.type
_entity_poly.pdbx_seq_one_letter_code
_entity_poly.pdbx_strand_id
1 'polypeptide(L)'
;SLTLADDEADTTAPQVSITRQSPSTSHTNANSLTWQVTFSEPVQNVDKTDFQVSNTTADLTVSQEVEGSSVYQVTASGGNLSTLNATVTLSFDVSHNIQDTSGNALASNPTLGTDNSFVVDNRGPNIGSITRRTPDTSPTNADSLTWNVSFSEVVENVDKTDFQVSNTSADLTVSQEVEGSSVYQVTASGGNLENLDDTVTLSFDNDHDIQDMAGNYFTYAPLPTTLIQN
;
A
#
# COMPACT_ATOMS: atom_id res chain seq x y z
N SER A 1 54.58 -34.40 -16.92
CA SER A 1 54.30 -33.14 -16.22
C SER A 1 52.80 -32.99 -16.10
N LEU A 2 52.22 -33.20 -14.92
CA LEU A 2 50.86 -32.77 -14.63
C LEU A 2 50.97 -31.33 -14.14
N THR A 3 50.54 -30.39 -14.97
CA THR A 3 50.17 -29.05 -14.50
C THR A 3 48.89 -29.24 -13.70
N LEU A 4 49.00 -29.18 -12.37
CA LEU A 4 47.86 -28.85 -11.53
C LEU A 4 47.31 -27.54 -12.10
N ALA A 5 46.09 -27.58 -12.61
CA ALA A 5 45.37 -26.33 -12.89
C ALA A 5 45.33 -25.59 -11.55
N ASP A 6 45.89 -24.39 -11.54
CA ASP A 6 45.74 -23.43 -10.46
C ASP A 6 44.23 -23.21 -10.32
N ASP A 7 43.66 -23.71 -9.23
CA ASP A 7 42.29 -23.38 -8.84
C ASP A 7 42.41 -21.97 -8.27
N GLU A 8 42.36 -20.97 -9.15
CA GLU A 8 42.52 -19.57 -8.78
C GLU A 8 41.58 -19.29 -7.61
N ALA A 9 42.16 -18.90 -6.47
CA ALA A 9 41.38 -18.58 -5.28
C ALA A 9 40.35 -17.52 -5.65
N ASP A 10 39.10 -17.77 -5.31
CA ASP A 10 38.04 -16.81 -5.56
C ASP A 10 38.27 -15.54 -4.76
N THR A 11 38.33 -14.41 -5.46
CA THR A 11 38.55 -13.08 -4.90
C THR A 11 37.33 -12.16 -5.03
N THR A 12 36.19 -12.68 -5.47
CA THR A 12 35.00 -11.88 -5.76
C THR A 12 34.15 -11.76 -4.51
N ALA A 13 33.85 -10.53 -4.08
CA ALA A 13 32.91 -10.34 -2.98
C ALA A 13 31.46 -10.63 -3.41
N PRO A 14 30.63 -11.19 -2.52
CA PRO A 14 29.22 -11.43 -2.82
C PRO A 14 28.47 -10.11 -3.07
N GLN A 15 27.54 -10.13 -4.01
CA GLN A 15 26.52 -9.09 -4.20
C GLN A 15 25.23 -9.50 -3.51
N VAL A 16 24.36 -8.54 -3.21
CA VAL A 16 23.09 -8.81 -2.53
C VAL A 16 21.95 -7.96 -3.09
N SER A 17 20.74 -8.54 -3.05
CA SER A 17 19.49 -7.86 -3.36
C SER A 17 18.46 -8.17 -2.27
N ILE A 18 17.51 -7.25 -2.09
CA ILE A 18 16.40 -7.40 -1.14
C ILE A 18 15.11 -7.13 -1.90
N THR A 19 14.14 -8.03 -1.73
CA THR A 19 12.78 -7.88 -2.25
C THR A 19 11.75 -8.12 -1.15
N ARG A 20 10.54 -7.58 -1.32
CA ARG A 20 9.40 -7.91 -0.46
C ARG A 20 8.97 -9.34 -0.74
N GLN A 21 8.76 -10.12 0.30
CA GLN A 21 8.26 -11.49 0.19
C GLN A 21 6.84 -11.63 0.72
N SER A 22 6.59 -11.14 1.94
CA SER A 22 5.25 -11.19 2.54
C SER A 22 5.04 -10.00 3.47
N PRO A 23 4.08 -9.10 3.19
CA PRO A 23 3.29 -9.00 1.96
C PRO A 23 4.16 -8.78 0.71
N SER A 24 3.60 -9.00 -0.49
CA SER A 24 4.31 -8.75 -1.76
C SER A 24 4.17 -7.30 -2.26
N THR A 25 3.21 -6.56 -1.71
CA THR A 25 2.95 -5.15 -2.03
C THR A 25 3.65 -4.21 -1.05
N SER A 26 3.88 -2.95 -1.48
CA SER A 26 4.53 -1.95 -0.62
C SER A 26 3.62 -1.44 0.50
N HIS A 27 2.35 -1.17 0.21
CA HIS A 27 1.37 -0.70 1.20
C HIS A 27 0.75 -1.90 1.92
N THR A 28 0.66 -1.83 3.25
CA THR A 28 0.09 -2.91 4.06
C THR A 28 -0.29 -2.45 5.48
N ASN A 29 -1.28 -3.12 6.08
CA ASN A 29 -1.58 -3.08 7.51
C ASN A 29 -1.13 -4.36 8.26
N ALA A 30 -0.24 -5.16 7.65
CA ALA A 30 0.22 -6.41 8.24
C ALA A 30 1.12 -6.21 9.46
N ASN A 31 0.99 -7.11 10.44
CA ASN A 31 1.79 -7.14 11.66
C ASN A 31 3.11 -7.92 11.54
N SER A 32 3.45 -8.35 10.33
CA SER A 32 4.67 -9.07 10.00
C SER A 32 5.09 -8.64 8.60
N LEU A 33 6.36 -8.28 8.46
CA LEU A 33 6.97 -7.83 7.21
C LEU A 33 8.16 -8.72 6.93
N THR A 34 8.10 -9.47 5.83
CA THR A 34 9.15 -10.41 5.42
C THR A 34 9.78 -9.94 4.12
N TRP A 35 11.10 -9.82 4.16
CA TRP A 35 11.93 -9.57 3.00
C TRP A 35 12.70 -10.84 2.62
N GLN A 36 12.85 -11.07 1.32
CA GLN A 36 13.79 -12.03 0.78
C GLN A 36 15.12 -11.31 0.50
N VAL A 37 16.19 -11.81 1.09
CA VAL A 37 17.56 -11.37 0.86
C VAL A 37 18.26 -12.42 0.01
N THR A 38 18.73 -12.04 -1.16
CA THR A 38 19.37 -12.96 -2.11
C THR A 38 20.79 -12.50 -2.43
N PHE A 39 21.75 -13.35 -2.10
CA PHE A 39 23.16 -13.17 -2.43
C PHE A 39 23.49 -13.79 -3.80
N SER A 40 24.53 -13.27 -4.46
CA SER A 40 25.02 -13.81 -5.74
C SER A 40 25.60 -15.21 -5.63
N GLU A 41 25.96 -15.63 -4.42
CA GLU A 41 26.59 -16.92 -4.11
C GLU A 41 26.31 -17.31 -2.65
N PRO A 42 26.59 -18.56 -2.24
CA PRO A 42 26.49 -18.97 -0.84
C PRO A 42 27.40 -18.14 0.08
N VAL A 43 26.82 -17.66 1.17
CA VAL A 43 27.51 -16.88 2.20
C VAL A 43 27.38 -17.54 3.57
N GLN A 44 28.27 -17.16 4.48
CA GLN A 44 28.29 -17.57 5.87
C GLN A 44 28.09 -16.38 6.82
N ASN A 45 27.84 -16.70 8.10
CA ASN A 45 27.61 -15.76 9.21
C ASN A 45 26.32 -14.94 9.16
N VAL A 46 25.40 -15.20 8.23
CA VAL A 46 24.14 -14.44 8.15
C VAL A 46 23.27 -14.70 9.37
N ASP A 47 23.09 -13.68 10.21
CA ASP A 47 22.21 -13.71 11.37
C ASP A 47 21.47 -12.37 11.57
N LYS A 48 20.62 -12.29 12.61
CA LYS A 48 19.79 -11.10 12.84
C LYS A 48 20.57 -9.83 13.17
N THR A 49 21.82 -9.95 13.63
CA THR A 49 22.68 -8.81 13.99
C THR A 49 23.31 -8.15 12.77
N ASP A 50 23.28 -8.81 11.61
CA ASP A 50 23.69 -8.22 10.34
C ASP A 50 22.65 -7.24 9.76
N PHE A 51 21.47 -7.14 10.37
CA PHE A 51 20.37 -6.35 9.87
C PHE A 51 19.86 -5.36 10.91
N GLN A 52 19.33 -4.24 10.41
CA GLN A 52 18.58 -3.26 11.19
C GLN A 52 17.27 -2.94 10.49
N VAL A 53 16.26 -2.57 11.28
CA VAL A 53 14.98 -2.06 10.78
C VAL A 53 14.73 -0.68 11.35
N SER A 54 14.30 0.25 10.50
CA SER A 54 14.03 1.65 10.88
C SER A 54 12.54 1.92 11.06
N ASN A 55 12.22 2.95 11.86
CA ASN A 55 10.87 3.47 12.12
C ASN A 55 9.87 2.51 12.76
N THR A 56 10.35 1.36 13.27
CA THR A 56 9.54 0.40 14.02
C THR A 56 10.32 -0.10 15.24
N THR A 57 9.60 -0.63 16.22
CA THR A 57 10.17 -1.38 17.35
C THR A 57 9.97 -2.89 17.20
N ALA A 58 9.68 -3.36 15.99
CA ALA A 58 9.55 -4.78 15.68
C ALA A 58 10.89 -5.51 15.85
N ASP A 59 10.83 -6.77 16.27
CA ASP A 59 12.00 -7.63 16.37
C ASP A 59 12.28 -8.29 15.03
N LEU A 60 13.57 -8.46 14.72
CA LEU A 60 14.03 -9.18 13.53
C LEU A 60 14.33 -10.64 13.81
N THR A 61 13.90 -11.50 12.90
CA THR A 61 14.31 -12.91 12.79
C THR A 61 14.86 -13.19 11.41
N VAL A 62 15.85 -14.07 11.33
CA VAL A 62 16.46 -14.49 10.06
C VAL A 62 16.35 -16.01 9.95
N SER A 63 15.94 -16.48 8.77
CA SER A 63 15.90 -17.90 8.43
C SER A 63 16.43 -18.12 7.03
N GLN A 64 17.15 -19.21 6.83
CA GLN A 64 17.55 -19.65 5.50
C GLN A 64 16.49 -20.59 4.94
N GLU A 65 16.11 -20.42 3.67
CA GLU A 65 15.06 -21.26 3.07
C GLU A 65 15.53 -22.71 2.89
N VAL A 66 16.77 -22.87 2.40
CA VAL A 66 17.44 -24.16 2.22
C VAL A 66 18.88 -24.02 2.70
N GLU A 67 19.36 -24.98 3.50
CA GLU A 67 20.76 -25.01 3.96
C GLU A 67 21.73 -24.98 2.77
N GLY A 68 22.68 -24.04 2.79
CA GLY A 68 23.64 -23.82 1.71
C GLY A 68 23.10 -23.02 0.51
N SER A 69 21.86 -22.52 0.56
CA SER A 69 21.35 -21.57 -0.44
C SER A 69 21.86 -20.16 -0.21
N SER A 70 21.80 -19.33 -1.26
CA SER A 70 22.07 -17.90 -1.17
C SER A 70 20.84 -17.05 -0.83
N VAL A 71 19.75 -17.69 -0.36
CA VAL A 71 18.46 -17.04 -0.11
C VAL A 71 18.07 -17.13 1.36
N TYR A 72 17.82 -15.96 1.94
CA TYR A 72 17.44 -15.78 3.33
C TYR A 72 16.14 -15.00 3.42
N GLN A 73 15.36 -15.27 4.46
CA GLN A 73 14.19 -14.49 4.81
C GLN A 73 14.50 -13.71 6.08
N VAL A 74 14.30 -12.40 6.03
CA VAL A 74 14.39 -11.52 7.19
C VAL A 74 12.98 -11.05 7.49
N THR A 75 12.50 -11.30 8.71
CA THR A 75 11.14 -10.94 9.12
C THR A 75 11.17 -9.98 10.29
N ALA A 76 10.51 -8.84 10.15
CA ALA A 76 10.16 -7.94 11.25
C ALA A 76 8.75 -8.28 11.74
N SER A 77 8.60 -8.54 13.04
CA SER A 77 7.28 -8.81 13.64
C SER A 77 7.18 -8.29 15.08
N GLY A 78 5.95 -8.12 15.56
CA GLY A 78 5.68 -7.60 16.90
C GLY A 78 5.92 -6.08 17.02
N GLY A 79 6.36 -5.63 18.19
CA GLY A 79 6.60 -4.21 18.45
C GLY A 79 5.35 -3.35 18.22
N ASN A 80 5.53 -2.23 17.50
CA ASN A 80 4.48 -1.25 17.25
C ASN A 80 3.76 -1.41 15.90
N LEU A 81 4.04 -2.45 15.10
CA LEU A 81 3.51 -2.60 13.73
C LEU A 81 1.98 -2.47 13.64
N SER A 82 1.24 -3.00 14.61
CA SER A 82 -0.24 -2.96 14.67
C SER A 82 -0.87 -1.58 14.81
N THR A 83 -0.07 -0.56 15.08
CA THR A 83 -0.55 0.82 15.25
C THR A 83 0.29 1.82 14.45
N LEU A 84 1.30 1.33 13.73
CA LEU A 84 2.26 2.15 13.03
C LEU A 84 1.65 2.73 11.75
N ASN A 85 1.99 3.98 11.44
CA ASN A 85 1.67 4.62 10.16
C ASN A 85 2.96 5.29 9.68
N ALA A 86 3.81 4.51 9.01
CA ALA A 86 5.15 4.93 8.62
C ALA A 86 5.77 3.99 7.58
N THR A 87 6.80 4.48 6.90
CA THR A 87 7.67 3.63 6.08
C THR A 87 8.68 2.89 6.95
N VAL A 88 8.62 1.57 6.94
CA VAL A 88 9.56 0.65 7.59
C VAL A 88 10.58 0.17 6.55
N THR A 89 11.86 0.33 6.84
CA THR A 89 12.94 -0.04 5.90
C THR A 89 13.92 -0.99 6.57
N LEU A 90 14.20 -2.11 5.89
CA LEU A 90 15.27 -3.05 6.22
C LEU A 90 16.60 -2.59 5.62
N SER A 91 17.65 -2.60 6.42
CA SER A 91 19.02 -2.31 5.98
C SER A 91 20.00 -3.29 6.63
N PHE A 92 21.21 -3.35 6.07
CA PHE A 92 22.33 -4.02 6.75
C PHE A 92 22.82 -3.16 7.92
N ASP A 93 23.20 -3.81 9.01
CA ASP A 93 23.96 -3.21 10.10
C ASP A 93 25.37 -2.89 9.60
N VAL A 94 25.93 -1.73 9.97
CA VAL A 94 27.29 -1.33 9.58
C VAL A 94 28.38 -2.28 10.09
N SER A 95 28.06 -3.11 11.09
CA SER A 95 28.94 -4.08 11.72
C SER A 95 28.69 -5.52 11.28
N HIS A 96 27.88 -5.74 10.23
CA HIS A 96 27.67 -7.07 9.64
C HIS A 96 29.01 -7.74 9.30
N ASN A 97 29.04 -9.07 9.37
CA ASN A 97 30.26 -9.87 9.17
C ASN A 97 30.10 -10.94 8.09
N ILE A 98 29.19 -10.69 7.15
CA ILE A 98 28.83 -11.61 6.07
C ILE A 98 29.99 -11.71 5.08
N GLN A 99 30.33 -12.94 4.70
CA GLN A 99 31.34 -13.25 3.70
C GLN A 99 30.98 -14.54 2.96
N ASP A 100 31.56 -14.76 1.79
CA ASP A 100 31.46 -16.05 1.10
C ASP A 100 32.31 -17.14 1.79
N THR A 101 32.30 -18.35 1.21
CA THR A 101 33.10 -19.49 1.70
C THR A 101 34.61 -19.35 1.45
N SER A 102 35.01 -18.47 0.54
CA SER A 102 36.41 -18.17 0.18
C SER A 102 37.00 -17.07 1.08
N GLY A 103 36.17 -16.37 1.85
CA GLY A 103 36.54 -15.31 2.78
C GLY A 103 36.39 -13.90 2.23
N ASN A 104 35.77 -13.70 1.06
CA ASN A 104 35.51 -12.35 0.55
C ASN A 104 34.30 -11.74 1.27
N ALA A 105 34.53 -10.62 1.95
CA ALA A 105 33.50 -9.93 2.72
C ALA A 105 32.47 -9.22 1.82
N LEU A 106 31.20 -9.28 2.20
CA LEU A 106 30.17 -8.42 1.65
C LEU A 106 30.57 -6.95 1.86
N ALA A 107 30.28 -6.09 0.89
CA ALA A 107 30.51 -4.66 1.03
C ALA A 107 29.80 -4.10 2.28
N SER A 108 30.44 -3.17 3.00
CA SER A 108 29.87 -2.56 4.21
C SER A 108 28.56 -1.79 3.96
N ASN A 109 28.38 -1.28 2.73
CA ASN A 109 27.15 -0.65 2.27
C ASN A 109 26.81 -1.20 0.87
N PRO A 110 26.21 -2.40 0.79
CA PRO A 110 25.92 -2.99 -0.49
C PRO A 110 24.83 -2.18 -1.20
N THR A 111 24.94 -2.06 -2.52
CA THR A 111 23.89 -1.43 -3.33
C THR A 111 22.65 -2.30 -3.30
N LEU A 112 21.56 -1.79 -2.71
CA LEU A 112 20.28 -2.46 -2.65
C LEU A 112 19.36 -2.02 -3.79
N GLY A 113 18.38 -2.85 -4.13
CA GLY A 113 17.22 -2.43 -4.92
C GLY A 113 16.27 -1.52 -4.11
N THR A 114 15.12 -1.18 -4.69
CA THR A 114 14.13 -0.28 -4.05
C THR A 114 13.09 -1.00 -3.17
N ASP A 115 13.14 -2.32 -3.08
CA ASP A 115 12.09 -3.15 -2.48
C ASP A 115 12.41 -3.62 -1.05
N ASN A 116 13.28 -2.88 -0.36
CA ASN A 116 13.66 -3.12 1.04
C ASN A 116 12.79 -2.36 2.05
N SER A 117 11.65 -1.79 1.62
CA SER A 117 10.77 -0.99 2.50
C SER A 117 9.30 -1.36 2.36
N PHE A 118 8.52 -1.19 3.43
CA PHE A 118 7.06 -1.26 3.41
C PHE A 118 6.48 0.06 3.91
N VAL A 119 5.40 0.52 3.30
CA VAL A 119 4.56 1.60 3.84
C VAL A 119 3.51 0.93 4.70
N VAL A 120 3.74 0.94 6.02
CA VAL A 120 2.77 0.42 6.98
C VAL A 120 1.73 1.50 7.23
N ASP A 121 0.48 1.18 6.96
CA ASP A 121 -0.67 2.06 7.21
C ASP A 121 -1.79 1.26 7.86
N ASN A 122 -2.22 1.69 9.04
CA ASN A 122 -3.31 1.07 9.80
C ASN A 122 -4.53 1.99 9.90
N ARG A 123 -4.58 3.09 9.14
CA ARG A 123 -5.67 4.07 9.18
C ARG A 123 -6.49 3.95 7.92
N GLY A 124 -7.78 3.66 8.10
CA GLY A 124 -8.74 3.72 7.01
C GLY A 124 -8.97 5.14 6.50
N PRO A 125 -9.36 5.28 5.23
CA PRO A 125 -9.70 6.56 4.65
C PRO A 125 -10.95 7.13 5.31
N ASN A 126 -11.04 8.47 5.32
CA ASN A 126 -12.18 9.23 5.80
C ASN A 126 -12.74 10.12 4.69
N ILE A 127 -13.99 10.55 4.85
CA ILE A 127 -14.60 11.47 3.88
C ILE A 127 -13.99 12.86 4.06
N GLY A 128 -13.44 13.41 2.98
CA GLY A 128 -13.00 14.80 2.91
C GLY A 128 -14.16 15.75 2.64
N SER A 129 -14.94 15.51 1.57
CA SER A 129 -16.06 16.37 1.19
C SER A 129 -16.99 15.70 0.18
N ILE A 130 -18.27 16.08 0.18
CA ILE A 130 -19.22 15.80 -0.89
C ILE A 130 -19.83 17.14 -1.32
N THR A 131 -19.46 17.61 -2.51
CA THR A 131 -19.85 18.95 -3.00
C THR A 131 -20.51 18.84 -4.36
N ARG A 132 -21.55 19.65 -4.58
CA ARG A 132 -22.18 19.73 -5.90
C ARG A 132 -21.21 20.33 -6.90
N ARG A 133 -21.08 19.70 -8.07
CA ARG A 133 -20.27 20.17 -9.19
C ARG A 133 -21.14 20.76 -10.29
N THR A 134 -22.12 20.01 -10.78
CA THR A 134 -22.92 20.41 -11.95
C THR A 134 -24.40 20.01 -11.78
N PRO A 135 -25.34 20.91 -12.12
CA PRO A 135 -25.21 22.36 -11.94
C PRO A 135 -24.68 22.73 -10.55
N ASP A 136 -23.93 23.82 -10.45
CA ASP A 136 -23.38 24.36 -9.20
C ASP A 136 -24.38 25.21 -8.40
N THR A 137 -25.61 25.32 -8.91
CA THR A 137 -26.71 26.06 -8.32
C THR A 137 -27.83 25.13 -7.87
N SER A 138 -28.53 25.53 -6.80
CA SER A 138 -29.70 24.86 -6.26
C SER A 138 -30.71 25.93 -5.81
N PRO A 139 -32.02 25.81 -6.14
CA PRO A 139 -32.65 24.70 -6.88
C PRO A 139 -32.26 24.63 -8.37
N THR A 140 -32.56 23.52 -9.04
CA THR A 140 -32.23 23.30 -10.47
C THR A 140 -33.21 22.36 -11.16
N ASN A 141 -33.50 22.58 -12.44
CA ASN A 141 -34.34 21.69 -13.25
C ASN A 141 -33.52 20.75 -14.16
N ALA A 142 -32.24 20.54 -13.86
CA ALA A 142 -31.39 19.67 -14.66
C ALA A 142 -31.76 18.19 -14.43
N ASP A 143 -31.82 17.43 -15.52
CA ASP A 143 -32.02 15.96 -15.49
C ASP A 143 -30.71 15.19 -15.15
N SER A 144 -29.70 15.90 -14.67
CA SER A 144 -28.41 15.34 -14.26
C SER A 144 -27.77 16.19 -13.17
N LEU A 145 -27.36 15.52 -12.10
CA LEU A 145 -26.69 16.11 -10.93
C LEU A 145 -25.34 15.40 -10.74
N THR A 146 -24.25 16.16 -10.70
CA THR A 146 -22.91 15.64 -10.44
C THR A 146 -22.35 16.20 -9.14
N TRP A 147 -21.73 15.34 -8.34
CA TRP A 147 -21.00 15.68 -7.12
C TRP A 147 -19.53 15.32 -7.23
N ASN A 148 -18.66 16.14 -6.65
CA ASN A 148 -17.30 15.75 -6.30
C ASN A 148 -17.30 15.14 -4.90
N VAL A 149 -16.86 13.90 -4.80
CA VAL A 149 -16.63 13.16 -3.55
C VAL A 149 -15.11 13.05 -3.37
N SER A 150 -14.59 13.58 -2.28
CA SER A 150 -13.16 13.53 -1.97
C SER A 150 -12.90 12.72 -0.71
N PHE A 151 -11.87 11.88 -0.72
CA PHE A 151 -11.38 11.12 0.43
C PHE A 151 -10.12 11.76 1.02
N SER A 152 -9.77 11.39 2.26
CA SER A 152 -8.54 11.84 2.93
C SER A 152 -7.25 11.37 2.24
N GLU A 153 -7.35 10.33 1.44
CA GLU A 153 -6.25 9.68 0.72
C GLU A 153 -6.77 8.94 -0.52
N VAL A 154 -5.85 8.35 -1.28
CA VAL A 154 -6.20 7.55 -2.45
C VAL A 154 -6.87 6.26 -1.99
N VAL A 155 -7.98 5.93 -2.63
CA VAL A 155 -8.79 4.74 -2.33
C VAL A 155 -8.96 3.90 -3.59
N GLU A 156 -9.34 2.65 -3.38
CA GLU A 156 -9.65 1.65 -4.40
C GLU A 156 -11.13 1.24 -4.32
N ASN A 157 -11.59 0.51 -5.33
CA ASN A 157 -12.95 -0.05 -5.46
C ASN A 157 -14.10 0.95 -5.56
N VAL A 158 -13.87 2.27 -5.64
CA VAL A 158 -14.95 3.24 -5.75
C VAL A 158 -15.77 3.06 -7.04
N ASP A 159 -17.00 2.60 -6.90
CA ASP A 159 -17.95 2.41 -7.98
C ASP A 159 -19.38 2.85 -7.58
N LYS A 160 -20.35 2.67 -8.49
CA LYS A 160 -21.72 3.15 -8.27
C LYS A 160 -22.47 2.44 -7.15
N THR A 161 -22.05 1.23 -6.77
CA THR A 161 -22.67 0.42 -5.71
C THR A 161 -22.28 0.89 -4.33
N ASP A 162 -21.20 1.67 -4.20
CA ASP A 162 -20.81 2.33 -2.95
C ASP A 162 -21.69 3.52 -2.60
N PHE A 163 -22.61 3.91 -3.48
CA PHE A 163 -23.43 5.11 -3.32
C PHE A 163 -24.91 4.78 -3.47
N GLN A 164 -25.73 5.56 -2.76
CA GLN A 164 -27.18 5.58 -2.92
C GLN A 164 -27.66 7.00 -3.18
N VAL A 165 -28.74 7.11 -3.93
CA VAL A 165 -29.44 8.37 -4.16
C VAL A 165 -30.88 8.26 -3.67
N SER A 166 -31.32 9.23 -2.85
CA SER A 166 -32.67 9.27 -2.27
C SER A 166 -33.55 10.30 -2.95
N ASN A 167 -34.87 10.08 -2.88
CA ASN A 167 -35.95 10.92 -3.44
C ASN A 167 -35.96 11.03 -4.98
N THR A 168 -35.17 10.23 -5.68
CA THR A 168 -35.16 10.14 -7.14
C THR A 168 -35.03 8.70 -7.60
N SER A 169 -35.45 8.42 -8.83
CA SER A 169 -35.20 7.14 -9.53
C SER A 169 -34.06 7.24 -10.54
N ALA A 170 -33.18 8.25 -10.39
CA ALA A 170 -32.03 8.44 -11.25
C ALA A 170 -31.01 7.31 -11.10
N ASP A 171 -30.32 6.98 -12.20
CA ASP A 171 -29.22 6.04 -12.19
C ASP A 171 -27.92 6.74 -11.80
N LEU A 172 -27.08 6.03 -11.03
CA LEU A 172 -25.75 6.50 -10.63
C LEU A 172 -24.65 6.01 -11.56
N THR A 173 -23.70 6.91 -11.82
CA THR A 173 -22.41 6.61 -12.46
C THR A 173 -21.28 7.24 -11.65
N VAL A 174 -20.11 6.60 -11.66
CA VAL A 174 -18.92 7.07 -10.95
C VAL A 174 -17.76 7.14 -11.94
N SER A 175 -16.97 8.20 -11.86
CA SER A 175 -15.73 8.33 -12.63
C SER A 175 -14.65 9.03 -11.82
N GLN A 176 -13.40 8.73 -12.13
CA GLN A 176 -12.24 9.40 -11.59
C GLN A 176 -11.64 10.29 -12.69
N GLU A 177 -11.53 11.59 -12.44
CA GLU A 177 -11.05 12.53 -13.47
C GLU A 177 -9.54 12.42 -13.69
N VAL A 178 -8.80 12.09 -12.62
CA VAL A 178 -7.35 11.92 -12.63
C VAL A 178 -7.02 10.59 -11.95
N GLU A 179 -6.37 9.69 -12.68
CA GLU A 179 -5.93 8.40 -12.16
C GLU A 179 -5.02 8.60 -10.93
N GLY A 180 -5.31 7.88 -9.85
CA GLY A 180 -4.60 8.02 -8.57
C GLY A 180 -4.98 9.26 -7.75
N SER A 181 -6.08 9.95 -8.09
CA SER A 181 -6.64 11.02 -7.25
C SER A 181 -7.54 10.47 -6.14
N SER A 182 -7.61 11.17 -5.01
CA SER A 182 -8.61 10.90 -3.96
C SER A 182 -9.99 11.52 -4.25
N VAL A 183 -10.23 12.03 -5.47
CA VAL A 183 -11.47 12.71 -5.85
C VAL A 183 -12.19 11.97 -6.97
N TYR A 184 -13.47 11.70 -6.75
CA TYR A 184 -14.37 11.01 -7.67
C TYR A 184 -15.56 11.90 -8.01
N GLN A 185 -16.04 11.75 -9.24
CA GLN A 185 -17.29 12.35 -9.69
C GLN A 185 -18.39 11.31 -9.66
N VAL A 186 -19.42 11.57 -8.86
CA VAL A 186 -20.64 10.77 -8.82
C VAL A 186 -21.73 11.54 -9.56
N THR A 187 -22.38 10.92 -10.54
CA THR A 187 -23.44 11.55 -11.32
C THR A 187 -24.73 10.74 -11.21
N ALA A 188 -25.80 11.40 -10.79
CA ALA A 188 -27.17 10.92 -10.90
C ALA A 188 -27.80 11.50 -12.16
N SER A 189 -28.37 10.67 -13.04
CA SER A 189 -29.02 11.15 -14.28
C SER A 189 -30.26 10.36 -14.65
N GLY A 190 -31.20 11.04 -15.32
CA GLY A 190 -32.45 10.46 -15.79
C GLY A 190 -33.46 10.16 -14.68
N GLY A 191 -34.31 9.17 -14.93
CA GLY A 191 -35.39 8.81 -14.00
C GLY A 191 -36.45 9.91 -13.93
N ASN A 192 -36.69 10.43 -12.72
CA ASN A 192 -37.66 11.50 -12.48
C ASN A 192 -37.02 12.88 -12.26
N LEU A 193 -35.69 13.03 -12.42
CA LEU A 193 -34.98 14.27 -12.07
C LEU A 193 -35.54 15.50 -12.80
N GLU A 194 -35.80 15.43 -14.10
CA GLU A 194 -36.34 16.55 -14.89
C GLU A 194 -37.62 17.18 -14.30
N ASN A 195 -38.45 16.39 -13.61
CA ASN A 195 -39.76 16.82 -13.10
C ASN A 195 -39.88 16.69 -11.56
N LEU A 196 -38.77 16.48 -10.86
CA LEU A 196 -38.73 16.36 -9.40
C LEU A 196 -38.67 17.75 -8.77
N ASP A 197 -39.59 18.04 -7.84
CA ASP A 197 -39.59 19.21 -6.96
C ASP A 197 -39.35 18.73 -5.51
N ASP A 198 -38.11 18.26 -5.26
CA ASP A 198 -37.69 17.70 -3.97
C ASP A 198 -36.16 17.71 -3.82
N THR A 199 -35.68 17.45 -2.61
CA THR A 199 -34.25 17.35 -2.30
C THR A 199 -33.69 15.99 -2.71
N VAL A 200 -32.73 16.00 -3.64
CA VAL A 200 -31.95 14.80 -3.98
C VAL A 200 -30.77 14.69 -3.03
N THR A 201 -30.62 13.51 -2.43
CA THR A 201 -29.56 13.25 -1.46
C THR A 201 -28.66 12.14 -1.97
N LEU A 202 -27.36 12.44 -2.11
CA LEU A 202 -26.31 11.44 -2.33
C LEU A 202 -25.75 11.00 -0.97
N SER A 203 -25.69 9.69 -0.75
CA SER A 203 -25.08 9.06 0.43
C SER A 203 -24.23 7.86 0.04
N PHE A 204 -23.39 7.39 0.95
CA PHE A 204 -22.73 6.10 0.80
C PHE A 204 -23.72 4.96 1.07
N ASP A 205 -23.50 3.83 0.41
CA ASP A 205 -24.11 2.56 0.77
C ASP A 205 -23.52 2.06 2.10
N ASN A 206 -24.24 1.20 2.84
CA ASN A 206 -23.69 0.57 4.05
C ASN A 206 -22.78 -0.61 3.71
N ASP A 207 -22.97 -1.22 2.55
CA ASP A 207 -22.23 -2.39 2.07
C ASP A 207 -21.11 -2.02 1.08
N HIS A 208 -20.65 -0.75 1.09
CA HIS A 208 -19.53 -0.30 0.26
C HIS A 208 -18.26 -1.11 0.54
N ASP A 209 -17.38 -1.24 -0.45
CA ASP A 209 -16.10 -1.96 -0.31
C ASP A 209 -14.86 -1.08 -0.54
N ILE A 210 -15.06 0.25 -0.51
CA ILE A 210 -14.01 1.26 -0.57
C ILE A 210 -12.96 1.02 0.51
N GLN A 211 -11.69 0.95 0.11
CA GLN A 211 -10.54 0.79 0.99
C GLN A 211 -9.32 1.52 0.44
N ASP A 212 -8.29 1.74 1.25
CA ASP A 212 -6.99 2.21 0.77
C ASP A 212 -6.13 1.07 0.19
N MET A 213 -4.93 1.42 -0.29
CA MET A 213 -3.95 0.45 -0.82
C MET A 213 -3.36 -0.49 0.24
N ALA A 214 -3.49 -0.16 1.53
CA ALA A 214 -3.05 -1.00 2.63
C ALA A 214 -4.13 -2.01 3.07
N GLY A 215 -5.34 -1.90 2.51
CA GLY A 215 -6.50 -2.73 2.83
C GLY A 215 -7.30 -2.24 4.04
N ASN A 216 -7.16 -0.98 4.44
CA ASN A 216 -7.99 -0.40 5.48
C ASN A 216 -9.29 0.14 4.85
N TYR A 217 -10.42 -0.31 5.36
CA TYR A 217 -11.73 0.10 4.86
C TYR A 217 -12.03 1.56 5.18
N PHE A 218 -12.67 2.21 4.22
CA PHE A 218 -13.34 3.49 4.43
C PHE A 218 -14.32 3.38 5.58
N THR A 219 -14.27 4.36 6.47
CA THR A 219 -15.29 4.50 7.51
C THR A 219 -15.88 5.89 7.43
N TYR A 220 -17.21 5.96 7.35
CA TYR A 220 -17.93 7.20 7.51
C TYR A 220 -18.80 7.11 8.76
N ALA A 221 -18.61 8.06 9.69
CA ALA A 221 -19.67 8.36 10.63
C ALA A 221 -20.79 9.04 9.81
N PRO A 222 -22.07 8.69 9.97
CA PRO A 222 -23.16 9.35 9.26
C PRO A 222 -23.22 10.82 9.68
N LEU A 223 -22.54 11.69 8.94
CA LEU A 223 -22.75 13.13 8.97
C LEU A 223 -24.01 13.45 8.16
N PRO A 224 -24.72 14.53 8.50
CA PRO A 224 -25.90 14.94 7.74
C PRO A 224 -25.49 15.16 6.29
N THR A 225 -26.15 14.41 5.43
CA THR A 225 -26.09 14.44 3.98
C THR A 225 -26.14 15.86 3.42
N THR A 226 -25.40 16.10 2.34
CA THR A 226 -25.50 17.35 1.58
C THR A 226 -26.92 17.46 1.02
N LEU A 227 -27.75 18.30 1.65
CA LEU A 227 -29.11 18.62 1.21
C LEU A 227 -29.03 19.49 -0.04
N ILE A 228 -29.50 18.99 -1.18
CA ILE A 228 -29.59 19.80 -2.40
C ILE A 228 -30.99 19.66 -2.98
N GLN A 229 -31.73 20.77 -2.99
CA GLN A 229 -33.03 20.87 -3.67
C GLN A 229 -32.81 20.78 -5.17
N ASN A 230 -33.54 19.88 -5.82
CA ASN A 230 -33.80 19.92 -7.26
C ASN A 230 -35.01 20.83 -7.45
#